data_AF-A0A2U2ZUK6-F1
#
_entry.id   AF-A0A2U2ZUK6-F1
#
_cell.length_a   1.000
_cell.length_b   1.000
_cell.length_c   1.000
_cell.angle_alpha   90.00
_cell.angle_beta   90.00
_cell.angle_gamma   90.00
#
_symmetry.space_group_name_H-M   'P 1'
#
loop_
_entity.id
_entity.type
_entity.pdbx_description
1 polymer ?
#
loop_
_entity_poly.entity_id
_entity_poly.type
_entity_poly.pdbx_seq_one_letter_code
_entity_poly.pdbx_strand_id
1 'polypeptide(L)' 'MGCACKGGNKTRYEVVVTTDGREKVVFASASKPTAESVGKRYAGSVIREVPPKNAAESTAK' A
#
# COMPACT_ATOMS: atom_id res chain seq x y z
N MET A 1 -1.86 23.17 5.56
CA MET A 1 -2.15 21.78 5.14
C MET A 1 -0.86 20.96 5.14
N GLY A 2 -0.52 20.35 6.28
CA GLY A 2 0.68 19.51 6.39
C GLY A 2 0.40 18.13 5.78
N CYS A 3 0.93 17.89 4.60
CA CYS A 3 0.83 16.59 3.92
C CYS A 3 1.45 15.50 4.81
N ALA A 4 0.74 14.39 4.98
CA ALA A 4 0.99 13.30 5.93
C ALA A 4 2.27 12.48 5.65
N CYS A 5 3.43 13.12 5.58
CA CYS A 5 4.73 12.52 5.27
C CYS A 5 5.65 12.39 6.50
N LYS A 6 5.09 12.28 7.72
CA LYS A 6 5.82 11.94 8.94
C LYS A 6 5.35 10.56 9.42
N GLY A 7 5.94 9.50 8.89
CA GLY A 7 5.58 8.13 9.28
C GLY A 7 6.13 7.06 8.34
N GLY A 8 7.45 7.04 8.18
CA GLY A 8 8.18 6.05 7.39
C GLY A 8 8.47 4.72 8.12
N ASN A 9 7.71 4.37 9.15
CA ASN A 9 8.00 3.23 10.04
C ASN A 9 6.85 2.22 10.18
N LYS A 10 5.77 2.34 9.40
CA LYS A 10 4.65 1.40 9.46
C LYS A 10 4.43 0.71 8.11
N THR A 11 4.14 -0.58 8.17
CA THR A 11 3.67 -1.38 7.04
C THR A 11 2.42 -0.74 6.46
N ARG A 12 2.35 -0.66 5.13
CA ARG A 12 1.21 -0.14 4.39
C ARG A 12 0.63 -1.24 3.52
N TYR A 13 -0.67 -1.18 3.33
CA TYR A 13 -1.43 -2.05 2.47
C TYR A 13 -1.93 -1.20 1.31
N GLU A 14 -1.41 -1.50 0.12
CA GLU A 14 -1.77 -0.85 -1.11
C GLU A 14 -2.75 -1.73 -1.88
N VAL A 15 -3.85 -1.15 -2.34
CA VAL A 15 -4.78 -1.80 -3.26
C VAL A 15 -4.36 -1.40 -4.66
N VAL A 16 -3.87 -2.39 -5.39
CA VAL A 16 -3.44 -2.28 -6.77
C VAL A 16 -4.55 -2.81 -7.66
N VAL A 17 -4.92 -2.08 -8.69
CA VAL A 17 -5.82 -2.56 -9.74
C VAL A 17 -5.06 -2.62 -11.04
N THR A 18 -5.31 -3.66 -11.83
CA THR A 18 -4.78 -3.74 -13.19
C THR A 18 -5.85 -3.24 -14.14
N THR A 19 -5.59 -2.11 -14.78
CA THR A 19 -6.49 -1.52 -15.78
C THR A 19 -5.67 -1.26 -17.04
N ASP A 20 -6.12 -1.77 -18.19
CA ASP A 20 -5.41 -1.64 -19.48
C ASP A 20 -3.95 -2.16 -19.43
N GLY A 21 -3.73 -3.28 -18.72
CA GLY A 21 -2.40 -3.88 -18.56
C GLY A 21 -1.44 -3.06 -17.69
N ARG A 22 -1.92 -2.03 -17.00
CA ARG A 22 -1.12 -1.20 -16.09
C ARG A 22 -1.61 -1.36 -14.66
N GLU A 23 -0.68 -1.65 -13.77
CA GLU A 23 -0.92 -1.68 -12.33
C GLU A 23 -1.01 -0.25 -11.80
N LYS A 24 -2.10 0.06 -11.10
CA LYS A 24 -2.34 1.36 -10.48
C LYS A 24 -2.71 1.17 -9.01
N VAL A 25 -2.00 1.86 -8.13
CA VAL A 25 -2.41 1.96 -6.72
C VAL A 25 -3.60 2.90 -6.62
N VAL A 26 -4.77 2.37 -6.25
CA VAL A 26 -6.00 3.16 -6.05
C VAL A 26 -6.23 3.53 -4.59
N PHE A 27 -5.58 2.82 -3.67
CA PHE A 27 -5.69 3.08 -2.24
C PHE A 27 -4.45 2.61 -1.50
N ALA A 28 -4.05 3.33 -0.45
CA ALA A 28 -2.97 2.93 0.43
C ALA A 28 -3.34 3.27 1.88
N SER A 29 -3.25 2.31 2.79
CA SER A 29 -3.54 2.52 4.22
C SER A 29 -2.66 1.65 5.11
N ALA A 30 -2.45 2.05 6.36
CA ALA A 30 -1.74 1.24 7.35
C ALA A 30 -2.58 0.07 7.90
N SER A 31 -3.86 -0.05 7.50
CA SER A 31 -4.79 -1.05 8.00
C SER A 31 -5.22 -2.04 6.93
N LYS A 32 -4.85 -3.31 7.10
CA LYS A 32 -5.24 -4.44 6.24
C LYS A 32 -6.76 -4.59 6.04
N PRO A 33 -7.61 -4.61 7.08
CA PRO A 33 -9.06 -4.82 6.89
C PRO A 33 -9.71 -3.67 6.10
N THR A 34 -9.16 -2.47 6.19
CA THR A 34 -9.60 -1.31 5.40
C THR A 34 -9.20 -1.48 3.94
N ALA A 35 -7.96 -1.89 3.66
CA ALA A 35 -7.51 -2.19 2.30
C ALA A 35 -8.32 -3.33 1.67
N GLU A 36 -8.68 -4.37 2.43
CA GLU A 36 -9.56 -5.46 1.99
C GLU A 36 -10.96 -4.99 1.65
N SER A 37 -11.54 -4.14 2.50
CA SER A 37 -12.86 -3.56 2.27
C SER A 37 -12.89 -2.68 1.02
N VAL A 38 -11.81 -1.95 0.76
CA VAL A 38 -11.66 -1.12 -0.45
C VAL A 38 -11.38 -1.98 -1.68
N GLY A 39 -10.53 -2.99 -1.57
CA GLY A 39 -10.21 -3.92 -2.66
C GLY A 39 -11.44 -4.63 -3.19
N LYS A 40 -12.38 -5.04 -2.33
CA LYS A 40 -13.66 -5.62 -2.77
C LYS A 40 -14.50 -4.70 -3.67
N ARG A 41 -14.28 -3.38 -3.64
CA ARG A 41 -14.96 -2.41 -4.52
C ARG A 41 -14.36 -2.33 -5.92
N TYR A 42 -13.14 -2.82 -6.09
CA TYR A 42 -12.42 -2.80 -7.35
C TYR A 42 -12.20 -4.23 -7.84
N ALA A 43 -12.92 -4.62 -8.90
CA ALA A 43 -12.79 -5.94 -9.52
C ALA A 43 -11.37 -6.15 -10.05
N GLY A 44 -10.78 -7.31 -9.75
CA GLY A 44 -9.39 -7.61 -10.13
C GLY A 44 -8.33 -6.83 -9.34
N SER A 45 -8.70 -6.27 -8.18
CA SER A 45 -7.71 -5.65 -7.30
C SER A 45 -6.89 -6.67 -6.52
N VAL A 46 -5.62 -6.34 -6.28
CA VAL A 46 -4.65 -7.10 -5.51
C VAL A 46 -4.16 -6.23 -4.37
N ILE A 47 -4.06 -6.81 -3.17
CA ILE A 47 -3.56 -6.09 -1.99
C ILE A 47 -2.08 -6.41 -1.84
N ARG A 48 -1.26 -5.37 -1.91
CA ARG A 48 0.19 -5.45 -1.71
C ARG A 48 0.55 -4.91 -0.33
N GLU A 49 1.26 -5.73 0.45
CA GLU A 49 1.89 -5.26 1.68
C GLU A 49 3.23 -4.62 1.34
N VAL A 50 3.37 -3.34 1.69
CA VAL A 50 4.58 -2.55 1.50
C VAL A 50 5.20 -2.31 2.88
N PRO A 51 6.34 -2.95 3.18
CA PRO A 51 7.04 -2.69 4.42
C PRO A 51 7.53 -1.24 4.46
N PRO A 52 7.71 -0.67 5.66
CA PRO A 52 8.26 0.68 5.78
C PRO A 52 9.63 0.77 5.13
N LYS A 53 9.93 1.91 4.51
CA LYS A 53 11.18 2.15 3.77
C LYS A 53 12.45 1.93 4.62
N ASN A 54 12.34 2.09 5.95
CA ASN A 54 13.41 1.79 6.90
C ASN A 54 13.67 0.30 7.18
N ALA A 55 12.78 -0.62 6.76
CA ALA A 55 12.98 -2.06 6.95
C ALA A 55 13.83 -2.69 5.84
N ALA A 56 13.90 -2.07 4.66
CA ALA A 56 14.69 -2.57 3.52
C ALA A 56 16.18 -2.17 3.59
N GLU A 57 16.56 -1.26 4.50
CA GLU A 57 17.94 -0.73 4.63
C GLU A 57 18.69 -1.27 5.86
N SER A 58 18.12 -2.24 6.60
CA SER A 58 18.77 -2.84 7.79
C SER A 58 19.39 -4.23 7.57
N THR A 59 19.44 -4.74 6.34
CA THR A 59 20.09 -6.03 6.02
C THR A 59 21.30 -5.89 5.10
N ALA A 60 22.06 -4.81 5.27
CA ALA A 60 23.38 -4.66 4.67
C ALA A 60 24.35 -4.08 5.72
N LYS A 61 24.85 -4.92 6.62
CA LYS A 61 26.09 -4.67 7.33
C LYS A 61 26.83 -6.00 7.55
#